data_AF-A0A941BU76-F1
#
_entry.id   AF-A0A941BU76-F1
#
_cell.length_a   1.000
_cell.length_b   1.000
_cell.length_c   1.000
_cell.angle_alpha   90.00
_cell.angle_beta   90.00
_cell.angle_gamma   90.00
#
_symmetry.space_group_name_H-M   'P 1'
#
loop_
_entity.id
_entity.type
_entity.pdbx_description
1 polymer ?
#
loop_
_entity_poly.entity_id
_entity_poly.type
_entity_poly.pdbx_seq_one_letter_code
_entity_poly.pdbx_strand_id
1 'polypeptide(L)'
;MTQPPPPPPNQPPQGGSQPPQGGGFGAPQTPPPAGPPAPQPGYGYPQQPQQPPGAPQTPPPAGPPAPQPGYGYPGQQPNPYTVQQPGGYGQQGGYGYGYPGGPTVPMQAQQPGPASGAGGKFNAQVVIIVAAVVAIALIVGAGVWYSKTSGSDDGKNDTASSSGGTGGEDGGDEKGGTSSKGSEKVPSDPASKVLFQVPTPKVEKDDSIVVEGSWLTDDVYAKSGVAEIVGYDPAKGTKKWTIPLSGPVCQASRFMTDDNKTAVIFQPEMPDKNTSAGCSQVAAIDLTTGKKLWEETAKTGDQPIRFDNVTVSGGTVAVGSTSGGAAFDIESGKALWAPKPEDTCYDAGYGGGPKLVAVRKCGPYDQRQLHIQTIDPKSGKVISEYKMTEGIEYASVVSTDPLVVAADVGDSAGDGSGISDFFSIDNKTGKLRNRISAPGDEYAADCDGISRIEDCSGIAVGNDRLYLPTEEHDGSGESYSRTNEIVAFDLATGKQTGQRADAGDGYTITPLRMDGGNVIAYKRPPYDKGGQIVSIDGGSFKETKLLENPATESVRDVESSMLPEYAEILYSQGRLYMSDVYASASSSGEQEYLVIAFGAGV
;
A
#
# COMPACT_ATOMS: atom_id res chain seq x y z
N MET A 1 -53.73 24.72 39.48
CA MET A 1 -54.44 23.43 39.68
C MET A 1 -53.38 22.35 39.62
N THR A 2 -53.27 21.54 40.67
CA THR A 2 -52.18 20.55 40.85
C THR A 2 -52.77 19.15 40.91
N GLN A 3 -52.23 18.22 40.12
CA GLN A 3 -52.66 16.81 40.13
C GLN A 3 -52.08 16.07 41.36
N PRO A 4 -52.79 15.08 41.91
CA PRO A 4 -52.30 14.23 43.00
C PRO A 4 -51.42 13.06 42.49
N PRO A 5 -50.54 12.50 43.34
CA PRO A 5 -49.63 11.40 42.98
C PRO A 5 -50.26 10.00 43.10
N PRO A 6 -49.80 8.99 42.32
CA PRO A 6 -50.18 7.58 42.48
C PRO A 6 -49.33 6.79 43.52
N PRO A 7 -49.84 5.64 44.05
CA PRO A 7 -49.25 4.87 45.17
C PRO A 7 -48.27 3.71 44.78
N PRO A 8 -47.59 3.04 45.76
CA PRO A 8 -46.43 2.13 45.57
C PRO A 8 -46.76 0.60 45.41
N PRO A 9 -45.77 -0.32 45.24
CA PRO A 9 -45.95 -1.63 44.56
C PRO A 9 -45.91 -2.93 45.43
N ASN A 10 -46.06 -4.10 44.74
CA ASN A 10 -45.63 -5.50 45.02
C ASN A 10 -46.62 -6.62 45.49
N GLN A 11 -46.73 -7.67 44.65
CA GLN A 11 -46.67 -9.15 44.90
C GLN A 11 -47.89 -10.02 45.40
N PRO A 12 -47.87 -11.38 45.21
CA PRO A 12 -49.02 -12.24 44.84
C PRO A 12 -49.53 -13.23 45.93
N PRO A 13 -50.46 -14.17 45.61
CA PRO A 13 -50.18 -15.60 45.86
C PRO A 13 -50.81 -16.66 44.88
N GLN A 14 -50.77 -17.94 45.27
CA GLN A 14 -50.81 -19.19 44.48
C GLN A 14 -52.14 -20.02 44.53
N GLY A 15 -52.23 -21.06 43.68
CA GLY A 15 -52.94 -22.34 43.94
C GLY A 15 -54.37 -22.48 43.35
N GLY A 16 -54.88 -23.66 42.92
CA GLY A 16 -54.30 -25.01 42.76
C GLY A 16 -55.26 -26.13 43.19
N SER A 17 -55.64 -27.08 42.31
CA SER A 17 -56.14 -28.43 42.69
C SER A 17 -56.36 -29.39 41.48
N GLN A 18 -56.31 -30.70 41.76
CA GLN A 18 -56.28 -31.90 40.88
C GLN A 18 -57.29 -32.94 41.47
N PRO A 19 -57.34 -34.24 41.08
CA PRO A 19 -57.49 -34.93 39.78
C PRO A 19 -58.77 -35.86 39.83
N PRO A 20 -58.92 -37.03 39.15
CA PRO A 20 -58.09 -38.26 39.27
C PRO A 20 -57.78 -39.01 37.93
N GLN A 21 -57.19 -40.22 38.04
CA GLN A 21 -56.36 -40.94 37.05
C GLN A 21 -57.09 -42.06 36.25
N GLY A 22 -56.44 -42.65 35.22
CA GLY A 22 -56.93 -43.93 34.67
C GLY A 22 -56.22 -44.69 33.52
N GLY A 23 -54.87 -44.76 33.44
CA GLY A 23 -54.12 -45.95 32.92
C GLY A 23 -54.01 -46.29 31.40
N GLY A 24 -52.82 -46.80 31.00
CA GLY A 24 -52.73 -47.94 30.05
C GLY A 24 -51.76 -47.89 28.85
N PHE A 25 -50.54 -48.44 29.03
CA PHE A 25 -49.72 -49.22 28.06
C PHE A 25 -49.29 -48.70 26.66
N GLY A 26 -47.98 -48.88 26.37
CA GLY A 26 -47.53 -49.46 25.09
C GLY A 26 -46.76 -48.54 24.12
N ALA A 27 -45.47 -48.81 23.93
CA ALA A 27 -44.67 -48.23 22.83
C ALA A 27 -44.58 -49.20 21.64
N PRO A 28 -44.46 -48.67 20.40
CA PRO A 28 -43.72 -49.36 19.35
C PRO A 28 -42.66 -48.46 18.67
N GLN A 29 -41.51 -49.05 18.34
CA GLN A 29 -40.50 -48.44 17.46
C GLN A 29 -41.00 -48.45 16.00
N THR A 30 -40.63 -47.43 15.21
CA THR A 30 -40.88 -47.38 13.75
C THR A 30 -39.55 -47.26 12.97
N PRO A 31 -39.30 -48.09 11.94
CA PRO A 31 -38.07 -48.06 11.14
C PRO A 31 -38.09 -47.02 10.00
N PRO A 32 -36.93 -46.66 9.40
CA PRO A 32 -36.83 -45.62 8.37
C PRO A 32 -37.27 -46.11 6.97
N PRO A 33 -37.71 -45.20 6.07
CA PRO A 33 -38.05 -45.55 4.68
C PRO A 33 -36.82 -45.84 3.80
N ALA A 34 -36.96 -46.82 2.89
CA ALA A 34 -35.93 -47.20 1.92
C ALA A 34 -36.00 -46.41 0.60
N GLY A 35 -34.86 -46.26 -0.07
CA GLY A 35 -34.75 -45.60 -1.38
C GLY A 35 -34.90 -46.55 -2.60
N PRO A 36 -35.02 -46.01 -3.83
CA PRO A 36 -35.14 -46.81 -5.07
C PRO A 36 -33.80 -47.42 -5.55
N PRO A 37 -33.82 -48.44 -6.42
CA PRO A 37 -32.71 -49.39 -6.58
C PRO A 37 -31.69 -49.07 -7.69
N ALA A 38 -30.48 -49.61 -7.54
CA ALA A 38 -29.43 -49.63 -8.54
C ALA A 38 -29.44 -50.91 -9.40
N PRO A 39 -29.06 -50.85 -10.70
CA PRO A 39 -28.78 -52.02 -11.52
C PRO A 39 -27.26 -52.34 -11.65
N GLN A 40 -26.96 -53.64 -11.61
CA GLN A 40 -25.69 -54.34 -11.85
C GLN A 40 -26.06 -55.73 -12.42
N PRO A 41 -25.16 -56.55 -13.03
CA PRO A 41 -23.82 -56.28 -13.56
C PRO A 41 -23.69 -56.67 -15.06
N GLY A 42 -22.55 -56.35 -15.71
CA GLY A 42 -22.24 -56.79 -17.08
C GLY A 42 -20.77 -57.19 -17.27
N TYR A 43 -20.50 -58.47 -17.53
CA TYR A 43 -19.16 -59.03 -17.77
C TYR A 43 -18.78 -59.01 -19.26
N GLY A 44 -17.50 -58.80 -19.58
CA GLY A 44 -16.97 -59.04 -20.93
C GLY A 44 -15.49 -58.65 -21.13
N TYR A 45 -14.59 -59.65 -21.22
CA TYR A 45 -13.23 -59.52 -21.75
C TYR A 45 -13.24 -59.75 -23.28
N PRO A 46 -12.31 -59.16 -24.05
CA PRO A 46 -11.29 -60.01 -24.68
C PRO A 46 -9.88 -59.39 -24.91
N GLN A 47 -8.87 -60.25 -24.74
CA GLN A 47 -7.52 -60.38 -25.39
C GLN A 47 -6.56 -59.20 -25.73
N GLN A 48 -5.27 -59.57 -25.71
CA GLN A 48 -4.07 -58.77 -26.04
C GLN A 48 -3.86 -58.52 -27.55
N PRO A 49 -3.05 -57.50 -27.90
CA PRO A 49 -2.00 -57.66 -28.92
C PRO A 49 -0.55 -57.58 -28.37
N GLN A 50 0.44 -57.86 -29.23
CA GLN A 50 1.84 -58.19 -28.90
C GLN A 50 2.83 -57.00 -28.92
N GLN A 51 4.05 -57.24 -28.40
CA GLN A 51 5.20 -56.31 -28.41
C GLN A 51 5.82 -56.08 -29.82
N PRO A 52 6.50 -54.93 -30.00
CA PRO A 52 7.76 -54.84 -30.75
C PRO A 52 8.99 -54.50 -29.85
N PRO A 53 10.24 -54.66 -30.34
CA PRO A 53 11.46 -54.67 -29.52
C PRO A 53 12.14 -53.30 -29.30
N GLY A 54 13.06 -53.24 -28.32
CA GLY A 54 13.69 -52.00 -27.83
C GLY A 54 15.00 -51.54 -28.50
N ALA A 55 15.56 -50.45 -27.97
CA ALA A 55 16.77 -49.76 -28.42
C ALA A 55 17.61 -49.23 -27.21
N PRO A 56 18.90 -48.84 -27.37
CA PRO A 56 19.91 -48.98 -26.31
C PRO A 56 19.96 -47.91 -25.19
N GLN A 57 20.55 -48.32 -24.06
CA GLN A 57 20.91 -47.46 -22.92
C GLN A 57 22.18 -46.63 -23.20
N THR A 58 22.19 -45.37 -22.74
CA THR A 58 23.38 -44.50 -22.69
C THR A 58 23.86 -44.32 -21.24
N PRO A 59 25.18 -44.34 -20.96
CA PRO A 59 25.73 -44.23 -19.60
C PRO A 59 25.74 -42.79 -19.05
N PRO A 60 25.74 -42.60 -17.72
CA PRO A 60 25.78 -41.27 -17.10
C PRO A 60 27.18 -40.61 -17.18
N PRO A 61 27.29 -39.27 -17.29
CA PRO A 61 28.57 -38.57 -17.34
C PRO A 61 29.33 -38.52 -16.00
N ALA A 62 30.66 -38.48 -16.08
CA ALA A 62 31.56 -38.37 -14.92
C ALA A 62 31.81 -36.90 -14.50
N GLY A 63 32.05 -36.67 -13.20
CA GLY A 63 32.37 -35.36 -12.63
C GLY A 63 33.87 -34.99 -12.69
N PRO A 64 34.25 -33.70 -12.84
CA PRO A 64 35.64 -33.23 -12.70
C PRO A 64 36.09 -33.02 -11.23
N PRO A 65 37.41 -32.87 -10.95
CA PRO A 65 37.99 -33.33 -9.69
C PRO A 65 38.48 -32.25 -8.70
N ALA A 66 38.77 -32.69 -7.47
CA ALA A 66 39.40 -31.90 -6.41
C ALA A 66 40.95 -31.88 -6.48
N PRO A 67 41.63 -30.79 -6.07
CA PRO A 67 43.08 -30.71 -5.98
C PRO A 67 43.65 -30.83 -4.54
N GLN A 68 44.87 -31.37 -4.43
CA GLN A 68 45.71 -31.58 -3.23
C GLN A 68 47.18 -31.79 -3.70
N PRO A 69 48.22 -31.64 -2.85
CA PRO A 69 48.74 -30.41 -2.24
C PRO A 69 50.16 -30.05 -2.75
N GLY A 70 50.72 -28.89 -2.37
CA GLY A 70 52.07 -28.45 -2.80
C GLY A 70 52.88 -27.68 -1.73
N TYR A 71 54.19 -27.94 -1.66
CA TYR A 71 55.16 -27.44 -0.65
C TYR A 71 56.08 -26.33 -1.21
N GLY A 72 56.59 -25.41 -0.36
CA GLY A 72 57.93 -24.78 -0.52
C GLY A 72 58.08 -23.25 -0.29
N TYR A 73 58.88 -22.87 0.73
CA TYR A 73 59.53 -21.53 0.90
C TYR A 73 60.95 -21.56 0.24
N PRO A 74 61.66 -20.43 -0.08
CA PRO A 74 61.83 -19.14 0.66
C PRO A 74 61.77 -17.85 -0.23
N GLY A 75 62.09 -16.59 0.19
CA GLY A 75 62.37 -15.96 1.50
C GLY A 75 63.18 -14.61 1.43
N GLN A 76 63.24 -13.86 2.55
CA GLN A 76 64.07 -12.65 2.89
C GLN A 76 63.87 -11.25 2.20
N GLN A 77 63.30 -10.29 2.98
CA GLN A 77 63.85 -8.98 3.45
C GLN A 77 64.35 -7.82 2.49
N PRO A 78 64.53 -6.54 2.96
CA PRO A 78 63.69 -5.71 3.88
C PRO A 78 63.67 -4.14 3.65
N ASN A 79 62.54 -3.46 3.96
CA ASN A 79 62.41 -2.05 4.50
C ASN A 79 63.01 -0.83 3.70
N PRO A 80 62.92 0.47 4.14
CA PRO A 80 62.32 1.08 5.35
C PRO A 80 61.38 2.31 5.17
N TYR A 81 60.55 2.63 6.18
CA TYR A 81 60.57 3.86 7.03
C TYR A 81 59.36 3.86 8.01
N THR A 82 59.49 4.45 9.20
CA THR A 82 58.63 4.22 10.40
C THR A 82 58.40 5.50 11.24
N VAL A 83 57.69 5.37 12.38
CA VAL A 83 57.49 6.29 13.56
C VAL A 83 56.06 6.87 13.67
N GLN A 84 55.31 6.83 14.79
CA GLN A 84 55.43 6.15 16.10
C GLN A 84 54.05 6.09 16.81
N GLN A 85 53.88 5.19 17.80
CA GLN A 85 52.82 5.24 18.82
C GLN A 85 53.39 4.79 20.19
N PRO A 86 52.84 5.29 21.30
CA PRO A 86 52.55 4.48 22.51
C PRO A 86 51.07 4.69 22.95
N GLY A 87 50.27 3.74 23.45
CA GLY A 87 50.49 2.55 24.30
C GLY A 87 49.99 2.85 25.74
N GLY A 88 49.18 2.04 26.46
CA GLY A 88 48.49 0.76 26.21
C GLY A 88 47.82 0.20 27.50
N TYR A 89 47.28 -1.03 27.45
CA TYR A 89 46.83 -1.93 28.56
C TYR A 89 45.45 -1.75 29.26
N GLY A 90 44.72 -2.88 29.42
CA GLY A 90 43.65 -3.05 30.43
C GLY A 90 42.60 -4.13 30.08
N GLN A 91 42.71 -5.35 30.64
CA GLN A 91 41.75 -6.45 30.46
C GLN A 91 41.36 -7.02 31.84
N GLN A 92 40.13 -6.79 32.32
CA GLN A 92 39.38 -7.61 33.30
C GLN A 92 38.05 -6.97 33.73
N GLY A 93 37.09 -7.79 34.16
CA GLY A 93 35.96 -7.35 35.00
C GLY A 93 34.56 -7.72 34.51
N GLY A 94 34.18 -9.00 34.59
CA GLY A 94 32.79 -9.43 34.40
C GLY A 94 31.99 -9.30 35.70
N TYR A 95 30.81 -8.68 35.64
CA TYR A 95 29.89 -8.54 36.76
C TYR A 95 28.48 -8.95 36.30
N GLY A 96 27.90 -9.96 36.94
CA GLY A 96 26.58 -10.47 36.59
C GLY A 96 25.47 -9.85 37.44
N TYR A 97 24.24 -9.88 36.90
CA TYR A 97 23.00 -9.71 37.66
C TYR A 97 22.10 -10.93 37.43
N GLY A 98 21.59 -11.51 38.51
CA GLY A 98 20.80 -12.74 38.46
C GLY A 98 19.29 -12.50 38.44
N TYR A 99 18.55 -13.44 37.86
CA TYR A 99 17.10 -13.54 37.94
C TYR A 99 16.71 -14.83 38.70
N PRO A 100 15.73 -14.79 39.63
CA PRO A 100 15.32 -15.98 40.39
C PRO A 100 14.47 -16.94 39.53
N GLY A 101 14.60 -18.24 39.80
CA GLY A 101 14.12 -19.29 38.89
C GLY A 101 12.66 -19.73 39.03
N GLY A 102 12.17 -20.36 37.96
CA GLY A 102 10.96 -21.20 37.95
C GLY A 102 11.34 -22.69 37.71
N PRO A 103 10.49 -23.66 38.12
CA PRO A 103 10.89 -25.06 38.21
C PRO A 103 10.96 -25.79 36.85
N THR A 104 12.02 -26.57 36.68
CA THR A 104 12.29 -27.40 35.49
C THR A 104 11.66 -28.78 35.58
N VAL A 105 11.07 -29.27 34.48
CA VAL A 105 10.72 -30.68 34.27
C VAL A 105 11.80 -31.39 33.43
N PRO A 106 12.11 -32.69 33.67
CA PRO A 106 13.30 -33.31 33.12
C PRO A 106 13.15 -33.75 31.65
N MET A 107 14.07 -33.27 30.79
CA MET A 107 14.34 -33.85 29.48
C MET A 107 14.99 -35.23 29.64
N GLN A 108 14.43 -36.26 28.99
CA GLN A 108 14.97 -37.61 29.01
C GLN A 108 15.73 -37.91 27.70
N ALA A 109 17.01 -38.27 27.81
CA ALA A 109 17.85 -38.59 26.66
C ALA A 109 17.42 -39.90 25.99
N GLN A 110 17.50 -39.96 24.66
CA GLN A 110 17.13 -41.15 23.88
C GLN A 110 18.26 -41.56 22.93
N GLN A 111 18.68 -42.83 23.04
CA GLN A 111 19.76 -43.44 22.26
C GLN A 111 19.26 -44.13 20.97
N PRO A 112 20.15 -44.50 20.02
CA PRO A 112 19.79 -44.63 18.61
C PRO A 112 19.44 -46.05 18.11
N GLY A 113 18.60 -46.08 17.06
CA GLY A 113 18.46 -47.17 16.08
C GLY A 113 17.04 -47.79 15.99
N PRO A 114 16.72 -48.58 14.94
CA PRO A 114 17.41 -48.78 13.65
C PRO A 114 16.54 -48.38 12.43
N ALA A 115 17.13 -48.34 11.23
CA ALA A 115 16.44 -47.93 10.00
C ALA A 115 15.60 -49.05 9.34
N SER A 116 14.41 -48.70 8.81
CA SER A 116 13.72 -49.48 7.77
C SER A 116 12.60 -48.68 7.06
N GLY A 117 12.36 -48.96 5.78
CA GLY A 117 11.09 -48.69 5.09
C GLY A 117 10.91 -47.31 4.42
N ALA A 118 11.39 -47.16 3.19
CA ALA A 118 11.00 -46.03 2.34
C ALA A 118 9.59 -46.23 1.75
N GLY A 119 8.73 -45.22 1.86
CA GLY A 119 7.40 -45.18 1.24
C GLY A 119 7.09 -43.77 0.76
N GLY A 120 7.27 -43.51 -0.54
CA GLY A 120 7.15 -42.18 -1.12
C GLY A 120 5.71 -41.64 -1.11
N LYS A 121 5.51 -40.47 -0.50
CA LYS A 121 4.30 -39.66 -0.68
C LYS A 121 4.52 -38.70 -1.84
N PHE A 122 3.62 -38.69 -2.81
CA PHE A 122 3.66 -37.73 -3.93
C PHE A 122 3.35 -36.31 -3.42
N ASN A 123 4.13 -35.33 -3.85
CA ASN A 123 3.96 -33.91 -3.49
C ASN A 123 2.71 -33.32 -4.16
N ALA A 124 1.62 -33.19 -3.41
CA ALA A 124 0.40 -32.52 -3.87
C ALA A 124 0.66 -31.06 -4.28
N GLN A 125 1.61 -30.37 -3.63
CA GLN A 125 2.02 -29.01 -4.00
C GLN A 125 2.56 -28.90 -5.44
N VAL A 126 3.31 -29.88 -5.93
CA VAL A 126 3.84 -29.86 -7.31
C VAL A 126 2.70 -30.03 -8.32
N VAL A 127 1.66 -30.81 -7.99
CA VAL A 127 0.47 -30.96 -8.84
C VAL A 127 -0.35 -29.66 -8.88
N ILE A 128 -0.47 -28.95 -7.76
CA ILE A 128 -1.15 -27.64 -7.69
C ILE A 128 -0.41 -26.58 -8.51
N ILE A 129 0.92 -26.48 -8.37
CA ILE A 129 1.74 -25.52 -9.12
C ILE A 129 1.67 -25.79 -10.64
N VAL A 130 1.77 -27.05 -11.06
CA VAL A 130 1.64 -27.42 -12.49
C VAL A 130 0.22 -27.17 -13.01
N ALA A 131 -0.83 -27.39 -12.20
CA ALA A 131 -2.20 -27.07 -12.59
C ALA A 131 -2.42 -25.57 -12.78
N ALA A 132 -1.86 -24.71 -11.91
CA ALA A 132 -1.91 -23.26 -12.04
C ALA A 132 -1.23 -22.78 -13.33
N VAL A 133 -0.01 -23.25 -13.62
CA VAL A 133 0.73 -22.89 -14.85
C VAL A 133 0.01 -23.36 -16.12
N VAL A 134 -0.59 -24.55 -16.12
CA VAL A 134 -1.36 -25.06 -17.27
C VAL A 134 -2.68 -24.29 -17.47
N ALA A 135 -3.36 -23.89 -16.39
CA ALA A 135 -4.56 -23.04 -16.50
C ALA A 135 -4.23 -21.65 -17.09
N ILE A 136 -3.13 -21.04 -16.63
CA ILE A 136 -2.62 -19.75 -17.17
C ILE A 136 -2.27 -19.89 -18.66
N ALA A 137 -1.56 -20.94 -19.06
CA ALA A 137 -1.21 -21.19 -20.46
C ALA A 137 -2.44 -21.41 -21.37
N LEU A 138 -3.49 -22.06 -20.86
CA LEU A 138 -4.72 -22.29 -21.63
C LEU A 138 -5.56 -21.01 -21.83
N ILE A 139 -5.55 -20.09 -20.85
CA ILE A 139 -6.21 -18.77 -20.99
C ILE A 139 -5.50 -17.93 -22.05
N VAL A 140 -4.16 -17.91 -22.05
CA VAL A 140 -3.35 -17.21 -23.07
C VAL A 140 -3.49 -17.86 -24.45
N GLY A 141 -3.57 -19.20 -24.53
CA GLY A 141 -3.72 -19.93 -25.78
C GLY A 141 -5.10 -19.78 -26.45
N ALA A 142 -6.19 -19.82 -25.67
CA ALA A 142 -7.56 -19.76 -26.20
C ALA A 142 -7.91 -18.39 -26.82
N GLY A 143 -7.39 -17.29 -26.26
CA GLY A 143 -7.64 -15.93 -26.76
C GLY A 143 -7.02 -15.62 -28.13
N VAL A 144 -5.96 -16.34 -28.52
CA VAL A 144 -5.22 -16.09 -29.78
C VAL A 144 -5.78 -16.89 -30.97
N TRP A 145 -6.50 -17.99 -30.73
CA TRP A 145 -7.03 -18.83 -31.81
C TRP A 145 -8.42 -18.41 -32.30
N TYR A 146 -9.26 -17.80 -31.46
CA TYR A 146 -10.65 -17.46 -31.80
C TYR A 146 -10.83 -16.14 -32.57
N SER A 147 -9.78 -15.31 -32.70
CA SER A 147 -9.84 -14.00 -33.41
C SER A 147 -9.40 -14.06 -34.88
N LYS A 148 -9.00 -15.23 -35.41
CA LYS A 148 -8.45 -15.39 -36.77
C LYS A 148 -9.37 -16.06 -37.79
N THR A 149 -10.70 -15.99 -37.62
CA THR A 149 -11.67 -16.46 -38.63
C THR A 149 -12.92 -15.58 -38.78
N SER A 150 -12.78 -14.42 -39.43
CA SER A 150 -13.77 -13.90 -40.41
C SER A 150 -13.37 -12.52 -40.96
N GLY A 151 -13.64 -12.28 -42.26
CA GLY A 151 -13.68 -10.94 -42.86
C GLY A 151 -12.37 -10.43 -43.49
N SER A 152 -12.14 -10.80 -44.75
CA SER A 152 -11.22 -10.08 -45.65
C SER A 152 -11.86 -8.77 -46.15
N ASP A 153 -11.05 -7.75 -46.43
CA ASP A 153 -10.97 -7.12 -47.77
C ASP A 153 -9.82 -6.10 -47.87
N ASP A 154 -9.35 -5.85 -49.10
CA ASP A 154 -8.05 -5.25 -49.45
C ASP A 154 -7.95 -3.71 -49.29
N GLY A 155 -6.73 -3.17 -49.06
CA GLY A 155 -6.60 -1.71 -48.90
C GLY A 155 -5.23 -0.99 -48.88
N LYS A 156 -4.14 -1.55 -49.43
CA LYS A 156 -2.84 -0.88 -49.75
C LYS A 156 -2.02 -0.18 -48.64
N ASN A 157 -0.72 -0.50 -48.63
CA ASN A 157 0.35 0.37 -48.13
C ASN A 157 0.30 1.76 -48.79
N ASP A 158 0.68 2.79 -48.04
CA ASP A 158 1.69 3.75 -48.51
C ASP A 158 2.53 4.26 -47.32
N THR A 159 3.85 4.27 -47.50
CA THR A 159 4.83 4.76 -46.52
C THR A 159 5.48 6.02 -47.09
N ALA A 160 5.35 7.18 -46.43
CA ALA A 160 6.04 8.39 -46.87
C ALA A 160 6.47 9.29 -45.70
N SER A 161 7.77 9.59 -45.75
CA SER A 161 8.62 10.42 -44.92
C SER A 161 8.13 11.82 -44.55
N SER A 162 8.80 12.38 -43.54
CA SER A 162 8.78 13.79 -43.17
C SER A 162 9.30 14.74 -44.26
N SER A 163 8.73 15.94 -44.31
CA SER A 163 9.44 17.20 -44.61
C SER A 163 8.62 18.38 -44.06
N GLY A 164 9.31 19.44 -43.60
CA GLY A 164 8.67 20.53 -42.85
C GLY A 164 8.10 21.67 -43.69
N GLY A 165 7.21 22.45 -43.10
CA GLY A 165 6.69 23.71 -43.62
C GLY A 165 6.13 24.58 -42.48
N THR A 166 6.41 25.88 -42.49
CA THR A 166 6.16 26.79 -41.36
C THR A 166 4.87 27.61 -41.46
N GLY A 167 4.14 27.73 -40.35
CA GLY A 167 3.38 28.93 -39.95
C GLY A 167 1.86 28.90 -40.12
N GLY A 168 1.17 29.59 -39.19
CA GLY A 168 -0.20 30.09 -39.39
C GLY A 168 -1.25 29.59 -38.39
N GLU A 169 -1.86 30.52 -37.66
CA GLU A 169 -2.85 30.37 -36.57
C GLU A 169 -4.19 29.65 -36.87
N ASP A 170 -4.83 29.24 -35.76
CA ASP A 170 -6.27 29.10 -35.48
C ASP A 170 -7.20 28.09 -36.21
N GLY A 171 -7.79 27.22 -35.38
CA GLY A 171 -9.23 26.97 -35.38
C GLY A 171 -9.75 25.69 -36.05
N GLY A 172 -10.06 24.65 -35.24
CA GLY A 172 -10.80 23.48 -35.74
C GLY A 172 -10.89 22.31 -34.76
N ASP A 173 -11.89 22.32 -33.88
CA ASP A 173 -12.30 21.11 -33.15
C ASP A 173 -12.92 20.07 -34.09
N GLU A 174 -12.44 18.82 -34.05
CA GLU A 174 -13.27 17.69 -33.56
C GLU A 174 -12.51 16.34 -33.52
N LYS A 175 -12.73 15.61 -32.40
CA LYS A 175 -12.66 14.14 -32.24
C LYS A 175 -11.29 13.44 -32.28
N GLY A 176 -10.68 13.27 -31.10
CA GLY A 176 -9.68 12.22 -30.88
C GLY A 176 -8.95 12.29 -29.53
N GLY A 177 -9.61 11.88 -28.44
CA GLY A 177 -8.98 11.73 -27.12
C GLY A 177 -8.91 13.02 -26.29
N THR A 178 -9.73 13.10 -25.23
CA THR A 178 -9.64 14.16 -24.22
C THR A 178 -8.50 13.86 -23.24
N SER A 179 -7.26 14.11 -23.64
CA SER A 179 -6.22 14.45 -22.67
C SER A 179 -6.54 15.83 -22.12
N SER A 180 -7.16 15.87 -20.93
CA SER A 180 -7.28 17.12 -20.18
C SER A 180 -5.87 17.69 -19.99
N LYS A 181 -5.58 18.89 -20.46
CA LYS A 181 -4.27 19.49 -20.21
C LYS A 181 -4.04 19.60 -18.69
N GLY A 182 -2.79 19.43 -18.24
CA GLY A 182 -2.42 19.71 -16.85
C GLY A 182 -2.76 21.15 -16.42
N SER A 183 -3.11 21.31 -15.15
CA SER A 183 -3.48 22.58 -14.53
C SER A 183 -2.28 23.35 -13.97
N GLU A 184 -1.15 22.67 -13.72
CA GLU A 184 0.06 23.33 -13.22
C GLU A 184 0.64 24.32 -14.23
N LYS A 185 0.94 25.53 -13.73
CA LYS A 185 1.49 26.60 -14.55
C LYS A 185 3.00 26.39 -14.73
N VAL A 186 3.42 26.12 -15.97
CA VAL A 186 4.84 26.18 -16.35
C VAL A 186 5.38 27.60 -16.10
N PRO A 187 6.40 27.79 -15.26
CA PRO A 187 6.98 29.11 -15.02
C PRO A 187 7.90 29.53 -16.18
N SER A 188 8.19 30.83 -16.27
CA SER A 188 9.22 31.35 -17.18
C SER A 188 10.65 31.07 -16.70
N ASP A 189 10.82 30.86 -15.40
CA ASP A 189 12.07 30.44 -14.76
C ASP A 189 11.71 29.40 -13.69
N PRO A 190 12.18 28.14 -13.79
CA PRO A 190 11.92 27.11 -12.78
C PRO A 190 12.74 27.29 -11.50
N ALA A 191 13.72 28.20 -11.45
CA ALA A 191 14.55 28.40 -10.27
C ALA A 191 13.72 28.78 -9.03
N SER A 192 13.82 27.93 -8.00
CA SER A 192 13.10 28.06 -6.75
C SER A 192 13.96 28.74 -5.68
N LYS A 193 13.30 29.18 -4.60
CA LYS A 193 13.92 29.55 -3.34
C LYS A 193 13.19 28.87 -2.20
N VAL A 194 13.89 28.68 -1.08
CA VAL A 194 13.24 28.38 0.21
C VAL A 194 12.29 29.54 0.55
N LEU A 195 11.02 29.22 0.75
CA LEU A 195 9.98 30.15 1.19
C LEU A 195 9.98 30.27 2.71
N PHE A 196 9.98 29.13 3.39
CA PHE A 196 10.06 29.00 4.83
C PHE A 196 10.50 27.60 5.24
N GLN A 197 10.87 27.45 6.51
CA GLN A 197 11.10 26.17 7.17
C GLN A 197 10.37 26.17 8.52
N VAL A 198 9.85 25.02 8.94
CA VAL A 198 9.25 24.83 10.27
C VAL A 198 10.20 23.96 11.08
N PRO A 199 10.79 24.45 12.19
CA PRO A 199 11.62 23.63 13.08
C PRO A 199 10.87 22.40 13.59
N THR A 200 11.56 21.27 13.76
CA THR A 200 10.90 20.07 14.33
C THR A 200 10.48 20.33 15.79
N PRO A 201 9.27 19.89 16.21
CA PRO A 201 8.82 20.02 17.60
C PRO A 201 9.80 19.35 18.57
N LYS A 202 10.06 19.98 19.71
CA LYS A 202 10.91 19.37 20.74
C LYS A 202 10.15 18.21 21.40
N VAL A 203 10.65 17.00 21.19
CA VAL A 203 10.26 15.80 21.93
C VAL A 203 11.37 15.37 22.89
N GLU A 204 11.04 14.48 23.83
CA GLU A 204 12.01 13.97 24.80
C GLU A 204 13.07 13.09 24.12
N LYS A 205 14.26 13.02 24.73
CA LYS A 205 15.35 12.22 24.17
C LYS A 205 14.96 10.74 24.08
N ASP A 206 15.30 10.09 22.95
CA ASP A 206 14.95 8.70 22.61
C ASP A 206 13.42 8.45 22.62
N ASP A 207 12.64 9.46 22.23
CA ASP A 207 11.18 9.40 21.97
C ASP A 207 10.92 9.76 20.50
N SER A 208 9.80 9.28 19.95
CA SER A 208 9.36 9.58 18.58
C SER A 208 7.84 9.65 18.53
N ILE A 209 7.31 10.74 17.99
CA ILE A 209 5.88 11.03 17.94
C ILE A 209 5.43 11.14 16.49
N VAL A 210 4.38 10.41 16.12
CA VAL A 210 3.76 10.51 14.79
C VAL A 210 3.19 11.93 14.59
N VAL A 211 3.56 12.53 13.47
CA VAL A 211 3.12 13.85 12.98
C VAL A 211 2.74 13.78 11.49
N GLU A 212 2.32 12.60 11.04
CA GLU A 212 1.69 12.35 9.74
C GLU A 212 0.46 13.24 9.53
N GLY A 213 0.22 13.64 8.28
CA GLY A 213 -0.84 14.53 7.86
C GLY A 213 -0.31 15.90 7.45
N SER A 214 -0.17 16.10 6.14
CA SER A 214 -0.06 17.42 5.53
C SER A 214 -1.08 17.61 4.43
N TRP A 215 -1.50 18.87 4.25
CA TRP A 215 -2.51 19.25 3.28
C TRP A 215 -2.19 20.62 2.69
N LEU A 216 -2.52 20.79 1.42
CA LEU A 216 -2.34 22.05 0.71
C LEU A 216 -3.66 22.49 0.08
N THR A 217 -4.08 23.68 0.45
CA THR A 217 -5.22 24.43 -0.11
C THR A 217 -4.68 25.71 -0.74
N ASP A 218 -5.52 26.46 -1.46
CA ASP A 218 -5.14 27.75 -2.06
C ASP A 218 -4.54 28.74 -1.03
N ASP A 219 -5.09 28.75 0.19
CA ASP A 219 -4.80 29.74 1.23
C ASP A 219 -4.04 29.18 2.45
N VAL A 220 -3.95 27.86 2.62
CA VAL A 220 -3.36 27.22 3.80
C VAL A 220 -2.56 25.98 3.42
N TYR A 221 -1.31 25.93 3.87
CA TYR A 221 -0.57 24.68 4.04
C TYR A 221 -0.75 24.23 5.50
N ALA A 222 -1.33 23.07 5.72
CA ALA A 222 -1.56 22.51 7.05
C ALA A 222 -0.63 21.32 7.30
N LYS A 223 -0.13 21.17 8.52
CA LYS A 223 0.72 20.06 8.94
C LYS A 223 0.39 19.66 10.38
N SER A 224 0.26 18.35 10.63
CA SER A 224 0.19 17.78 11.97
C SER A 224 1.48 18.03 12.76
N GLY A 225 1.35 18.20 14.07
CA GLY A 225 2.44 18.31 15.03
C GLY A 225 2.15 17.46 16.27
N VAL A 226 2.93 17.65 17.33
CA VAL A 226 2.76 16.90 18.59
C VAL A 226 1.43 17.27 19.25
N ALA A 227 0.42 16.42 19.05
CA ALA A 227 -0.96 16.64 19.49
C ALA A 227 -1.59 17.97 19.01
N GLU A 228 -1.20 18.45 17.83
CA GLU A 228 -1.81 19.62 17.19
C GLU A 228 -1.88 19.46 15.66
N ILE A 229 -2.69 20.28 15.00
CA ILE A 229 -2.60 20.54 13.56
C ILE A 229 -2.43 22.04 13.39
N VAL A 230 -1.44 22.47 12.60
CA VAL A 230 -1.11 23.88 12.41
C VAL A 230 -1.29 24.27 10.95
N GLY A 231 -2.07 25.33 10.72
CA GLY A 231 -2.22 25.96 9.42
C GLY A 231 -1.22 27.11 9.26
N TYR A 232 -0.51 27.13 8.14
CA TYR A 232 0.50 28.10 7.77
C TYR A 232 0.09 28.86 6.51
N ASP A 233 0.57 30.09 6.37
CA ASP A 233 0.53 30.81 5.10
C ASP A 233 1.40 30.09 4.04
N PRO A 234 0.85 29.64 2.90
CA PRO A 234 1.56 28.86 1.90
C PRO A 234 2.83 29.53 1.37
N ALA A 235 2.91 30.87 1.37
CA ALA A 235 4.05 31.60 0.83
C ALA A 235 5.04 32.08 1.91
N LYS A 236 4.58 32.26 3.16
CA LYS A 236 5.37 32.91 4.23
C LYS A 236 5.71 32.02 5.42
N GLY A 237 5.05 30.86 5.58
CA GLY A 237 5.23 30.00 6.75
C GLY A 237 4.75 30.62 8.08
N THR A 238 4.01 31.72 8.04
CA THR A 238 3.43 32.31 9.25
C THR A 238 2.22 31.50 9.70
N LYS A 239 2.21 31.02 10.96
CA LYS A 239 1.06 30.33 11.54
C LYS A 239 -0.21 31.20 11.41
N LYS A 240 -1.25 30.67 10.76
CA LYS A 240 -2.60 31.25 10.62
C LYS A 240 -3.53 30.78 11.74
N TRP A 241 -3.45 29.50 12.09
CA TRP A 241 -4.27 28.87 13.12
C TRP A 241 -3.59 27.60 13.68
N THR A 242 -4.05 27.15 14.85
CA THR A 242 -3.65 25.88 15.47
C THR A 242 -4.90 25.20 16.03
N ILE A 243 -5.07 23.90 15.74
CA ILE A 243 -6.10 23.03 16.29
C ILE A 243 -5.43 22.10 17.31
N PRO A 244 -5.72 22.22 18.61
CA PRO A 244 -5.23 21.27 19.60
C PRO A 244 -6.00 19.94 19.49
N LEU A 245 -5.25 18.84 19.56
CA LEU A 245 -5.74 17.48 19.77
C LEU A 245 -5.44 17.07 21.22
N SER A 246 -6.08 16.02 21.72
CA SER A 246 -5.82 15.55 23.08
C SER A 246 -4.58 14.65 23.17
N GLY A 247 -4.20 14.00 22.07
CA GLY A 247 -3.00 13.17 21.92
C GLY A 247 -2.49 13.18 20.47
N PRO A 248 -1.38 12.47 20.18
CA PRO A 248 -0.76 12.45 18.86
C PRO A 248 -1.69 11.91 17.77
N VAL A 249 -1.53 12.43 16.55
CA VAL A 249 -2.11 11.83 15.34
C VAL A 249 -1.57 10.42 15.17
N CYS A 250 -2.39 9.51 14.63
CA CYS A 250 -1.99 8.16 14.29
C CYS A 250 -1.99 7.93 12.77
N GLN A 251 -3.03 8.43 12.09
CA GLN A 251 -3.14 8.45 10.64
C GLN A 251 -3.91 9.69 10.21
N ALA A 252 -3.62 10.17 9.02
CA ALA A 252 -4.26 11.32 8.40
C ALA A 252 -4.80 10.96 7.01
N SER A 253 -6.01 11.44 6.65
CA SER A 253 -6.50 11.20 5.31
C SER A 253 -5.75 12.10 4.31
N ARG A 254 -5.06 11.48 3.34
CA ARG A 254 -4.48 12.18 2.17
C ARG A 254 -5.51 12.90 1.29
N PHE A 255 -6.81 12.71 1.51
CA PHE A 255 -7.88 13.31 0.74
C PHE A 255 -8.60 14.44 1.51
N MET A 256 -9.17 15.36 0.73
CA MET A 256 -10.06 16.41 1.23
C MET A 256 -11.27 16.55 0.29
N THR A 257 -12.33 17.18 0.79
CA THR A 257 -13.45 17.66 -0.05
C THR A 257 -13.05 18.90 -0.85
N ASP A 258 -13.83 19.23 -1.87
CA ASP A 258 -13.67 20.44 -2.70
C ASP A 258 -13.67 21.76 -1.89
N ASP A 259 -14.21 21.75 -0.67
CA ASP A 259 -14.23 22.86 0.28
C ASP A 259 -13.26 22.67 1.47
N ASN A 260 -12.20 21.89 1.23
CA ASN A 260 -11.03 21.69 2.09
C ASN A 260 -11.32 21.08 3.47
N LYS A 261 -12.26 20.13 3.54
CA LYS A 261 -12.48 19.31 4.75
C LYS A 261 -11.79 17.97 4.63
N THR A 262 -11.05 17.59 5.67
CA THR A 262 -10.35 16.30 5.76
C THR A 262 -10.63 15.64 7.12
N ALA A 263 -10.00 14.50 7.42
CA ALA A 263 -10.13 13.82 8.69
C ALA A 263 -8.82 13.19 9.18
N VAL A 264 -8.71 13.07 10.50
CA VAL A 264 -7.60 12.43 11.20
C VAL A 264 -8.12 11.42 12.23
N ILE A 265 -7.30 10.41 12.52
CA ILE A 265 -7.43 9.61 13.74
C ILE A 265 -6.26 9.89 14.68
N PHE A 266 -6.55 9.94 15.98
CA PHE A 266 -5.57 10.33 16.99
C PHE A 266 -5.83 9.64 18.34
N GLN A 267 -4.85 9.72 19.23
CA GLN A 267 -4.92 9.15 20.56
C GLN A 267 -5.77 10.04 21.49
N PRO A 268 -6.53 9.46 22.44
CA PRO A 268 -7.42 10.22 23.33
C PRO A 268 -6.68 11.10 24.33
N GLU A 269 -5.39 10.85 24.57
CA GLU A 269 -4.50 11.63 25.43
C GLU A 269 -3.05 11.49 24.95
N MET A 270 -2.16 12.35 25.45
CA MET A 270 -0.71 12.17 25.31
C MET A 270 -0.27 10.93 26.10
N PRO A 271 0.31 9.90 25.46
CA PRO A 271 0.78 8.71 26.16
C PRO A 271 2.06 8.97 26.95
N ASP A 272 2.36 8.10 27.92
CA ASP A 272 3.71 8.00 28.48
C ASP A 272 4.72 7.62 27.39
N LYS A 273 5.97 8.03 27.55
CA LYS A 273 7.07 7.74 26.62
C LYS A 273 7.13 6.26 26.21
N ASN A 274 7.26 5.99 24.90
CA ASN A 274 7.27 4.64 24.33
C ASN A 274 6.00 3.80 24.62
N THR A 275 4.85 4.45 24.86
CA THR A 275 3.55 3.78 25.01
C THR A 275 2.50 4.37 24.05
N SER A 276 1.29 3.81 24.05
CA SER A 276 0.16 4.36 23.29
C SER A 276 -1.14 4.23 24.08
N ALA A 277 -1.93 5.31 24.11
CA ALA A 277 -3.29 5.32 24.62
C ALA A 277 -4.30 4.68 23.63
N GLY A 278 -3.88 4.46 22.39
CA GLY A 278 -4.65 3.79 21.34
C GLY A 278 -5.49 4.75 20.49
N CYS A 279 -5.29 4.67 19.18
CA CYS A 279 -5.88 5.53 18.16
C CYS A 279 -7.41 5.31 18.07
N SER A 280 -8.20 6.12 18.76
CA SER A 280 -9.64 5.88 18.94
C SER A 280 -10.50 7.12 18.76
N GLN A 281 -9.89 8.31 18.73
CA GLN A 281 -10.59 9.56 18.39
C GLN A 281 -10.53 9.77 16.89
N VAL A 282 -11.67 10.16 16.31
CA VAL A 282 -11.83 10.55 14.91
C VAL A 282 -12.28 12.00 14.89
N ALA A 283 -11.65 12.85 14.08
CA ALA A 283 -12.10 14.23 13.90
C ALA A 283 -12.10 14.64 12.42
N ALA A 284 -13.15 15.34 12.00
CA ALA A 284 -13.11 16.11 10.75
C ALA A 284 -12.59 17.52 11.01
N ILE A 285 -11.76 17.99 10.07
CA ILE A 285 -11.03 19.24 10.13
C ILE A 285 -11.40 20.08 8.91
N ASP A 286 -11.84 21.32 9.13
CA ASP A 286 -11.92 22.37 8.12
C ASP A 286 -10.57 23.12 8.08
N LEU A 287 -9.82 22.87 7.00
CA LEU A 287 -8.50 23.45 6.77
C LEU A 287 -8.57 24.95 6.39
N THR A 288 -9.69 25.39 5.83
CA THR A 288 -9.92 26.79 5.44
C THR A 288 -10.06 27.65 6.69
N THR A 289 -10.89 27.23 7.66
CA THR A 289 -11.16 28.03 8.87
C THR A 289 -10.33 27.63 10.10
N GLY A 290 -9.57 26.54 10.03
CA GLY A 290 -8.74 26.07 11.13
C GLY A 290 -9.55 25.54 12.30
N LYS A 291 -10.58 24.74 12.01
CA LYS A 291 -11.51 24.23 13.02
C LYS A 291 -11.65 22.72 12.96
N LYS A 292 -11.65 22.11 14.14
CA LYS A 292 -12.24 20.79 14.37
C LYS A 292 -13.76 20.94 14.29
N LEU A 293 -14.38 20.30 13.30
CA LEU A 293 -15.83 20.36 13.07
C LEU A 293 -16.59 19.54 14.12
N TRP A 294 -16.05 18.35 14.41
CA TRP A 294 -16.53 17.41 15.40
C TRP A 294 -15.40 16.48 15.83
N GLU A 295 -15.61 15.76 16.91
CA GLU A 295 -14.74 14.71 17.44
C GLU A 295 -15.64 13.56 17.92
N GLU A 296 -15.38 12.35 17.44
CA GLU A 296 -16.24 11.18 17.68
C GLU A 296 -15.40 9.92 17.97
N THR A 297 -16.04 8.93 18.58
CA THR A 297 -15.44 7.61 18.88
C THR A 297 -16.42 6.51 18.49
N ALA A 298 -15.99 5.55 17.67
CA ALA A 298 -16.77 4.32 17.45
C ALA A 298 -16.50 3.30 18.56
N LYS A 299 -17.47 2.42 18.83
CA LYS A 299 -17.37 1.39 19.87
C LYS A 299 -17.90 0.03 19.42
N THR A 300 -17.25 -1.02 19.91
CA THR A 300 -17.77 -2.40 19.87
C THR A 300 -18.22 -2.76 21.27
N GLY A 301 -19.54 -2.75 21.50
CA GLY A 301 -20.09 -2.74 22.86
C GLY A 301 -19.68 -1.46 23.60
N ASP A 302 -19.15 -1.60 24.82
CA ASP A 302 -18.67 -0.46 25.61
C ASP A 302 -17.23 -0.04 25.29
N GLN A 303 -16.48 -0.82 24.50
CA GLN A 303 -15.06 -0.59 24.23
C GLN A 303 -14.85 0.27 22.96
N PRO A 304 -14.03 1.34 23.01
CA PRO A 304 -13.60 2.07 21.82
C PRO A 304 -12.92 1.15 20.80
N ILE A 305 -13.26 1.33 19.53
CA ILE A 305 -12.51 0.72 18.42
C ILE A 305 -11.18 1.47 18.29
N ARG A 306 -10.09 0.72 18.06
CA ARG A 306 -8.81 1.29 17.65
C ARG A 306 -8.73 1.23 16.14
N PHE A 307 -8.40 2.36 15.52
CA PHE A 307 -8.30 2.52 14.07
C PHE A 307 -6.84 2.60 13.64
N ASP A 308 -6.55 2.07 12.45
CA ASP A 308 -5.25 2.11 11.78
C ASP A 308 -5.37 2.60 10.31
N ASN A 309 -6.56 3.05 9.91
CA ASN A 309 -6.85 3.65 8.61
C ASN A 309 -7.95 4.73 8.74
N VAL A 310 -7.77 5.86 8.06
CA VAL A 310 -8.78 6.92 7.92
C VAL A 310 -8.77 7.49 6.50
N THR A 311 -9.95 7.66 5.91
CA THR A 311 -10.07 8.21 4.56
C THR A 311 -11.31 9.07 4.36
N VAL A 312 -11.30 9.90 3.31
CA VAL A 312 -12.38 10.81 2.94
C VAL A 312 -12.83 10.54 1.51
N SER A 313 -14.13 10.36 1.31
CA SER A 313 -14.76 10.26 -0.02
C SER A 313 -16.23 10.68 0.04
N GLY A 314 -16.71 11.44 -0.95
CA GLY A 314 -18.13 11.80 -1.08
C GLY A 314 -18.74 12.54 0.12
N GLY A 315 -17.93 13.28 0.89
CA GLY A 315 -18.34 13.92 2.15
C GLY A 315 -18.57 12.93 3.31
N THR A 316 -17.96 11.75 3.25
CA THR A 316 -17.93 10.75 4.32
C THR A 316 -16.49 10.59 4.79
N VAL A 317 -16.30 10.55 6.11
CA VAL A 317 -15.09 10.04 6.76
C VAL A 317 -15.31 8.55 7.01
N ALA A 318 -14.46 7.69 6.47
CA ALA A 318 -14.47 6.26 6.75
C ALA A 318 -13.19 5.89 7.54
N VAL A 319 -13.35 5.08 8.59
CA VAL A 319 -12.26 4.63 9.47
C VAL A 319 -12.32 3.12 9.64
N GLY A 320 -11.17 2.47 9.59
CA GLY A 320 -11.05 1.01 9.62
C GLY A 320 -9.94 0.51 10.54
N SER A 321 -10.09 -0.75 10.93
CA SER A 321 -9.02 -1.64 11.36
C SER A 321 -9.47 -3.09 11.34
N THR A 322 -8.54 -3.99 11.61
CA THR A 322 -8.82 -5.42 11.87
C THR A 322 -9.84 -5.70 12.97
N SER A 323 -10.20 -4.71 13.80
CA SER A 323 -11.21 -4.81 14.87
C SER A 323 -12.59 -4.24 14.52
N GLY A 324 -12.76 -3.67 13.31
CA GLY A 324 -14.03 -3.13 12.83
C GLY A 324 -13.85 -1.82 12.06
N GLY A 325 -14.96 -1.20 11.68
CA GLY A 325 -14.95 0.08 10.98
C GLY A 325 -16.12 0.97 11.38
N ALA A 326 -16.10 2.22 10.92
CA ALA A 326 -17.21 3.14 11.02
C ALA A 326 -17.13 4.19 9.90
N ALA A 327 -18.27 4.81 9.61
CA ALA A 327 -18.34 5.96 8.73
C ALA A 327 -19.19 7.07 9.32
N PHE A 328 -18.71 8.31 9.15
CA PHE A 328 -19.29 9.52 9.69
C PHE A 328 -19.49 10.55 8.58
N ASP A 329 -20.56 11.32 8.66
CA ASP A 329 -20.77 12.46 7.79
C ASP A 329 -19.78 13.59 8.12
N ILE A 330 -19.04 14.08 7.12
CA ILE A 330 -17.89 14.98 7.35
C ILE A 330 -18.29 16.34 7.97
N GLU A 331 -19.51 16.81 7.75
CA GLU A 331 -20.00 18.07 8.32
C GLU A 331 -20.43 17.90 9.79
N SER A 332 -21.10 16.79 10.09
CA SER A 332 -21.93 16.68 11.30
C SER A 332 -21.46 15.66 12.32
N GLY A 333 -20.47 14.82 12.00
CA GLY A 333 -20.02 13.72 12.86
C GLY A 333 -21.05 12.60 13.00
N LYS A 334 -22.20 12.73 12.33
CA LYS A 334 -23.28 11.75 12.41
C LYS A 334 -22.81 10.43 11.80
N ALA A 335 -22.84 9.36 12.59
CA ALA A 335 -22.64 8.00 12.10
C ALA A 335 -23.61 7.69 10.94
N LEU A 336 -23.05 7.26 9.81
CA LEU A 336 -23.75 6.90 8.58
C LEU A 336 -24.00 5.39 8.52
N TRP A 337 -22.93 4.62 8.73
CA TRP A 337 -22.92 3.16 8.71
C TRP A 337 -21.70 2.63 9.46
N ALA A 338 -21.72 1.35 9.80
CA ALA A 338 -20.60 0.58 10.34
C ALA A 338 -20.73 -0.88 9.86
N PRO A 339 -19.63 -1.65 9.74
CA PRO A 339 -19.69 -3.07 9.43
C PRO A 339 -20.51 -3.82 10.49
N LYS A 340 -21.22 -4.87 10.07
CA LYS A 340 -22.10 -5.62 10.95
C LYS A 340 -21.32 -6.66 11.76
N PRO A 341 -21.54 -6.78 13.09
CA PRO A 341 -20.89 -7.79 13.91
C PRO A 341 -21.15 -9.23 13.46
N GLU A 342 -22.29 -9.47 12.79
CA GLU A 342 -22.67 -10.79 12.25
C GLU A 342 -22.16 -11.09 10.82
N ASP A 343 -21.48 -10.15 10.15
CA ASP A 343 -20.93 -10.41 8.81
C ASP A 343 -19.77 -11.43 8.90
N THR A 344 -19.77 -12.43 8.02
CA THR A 344 -18.64 -13.38 7.84
C THR A 344 -17.46 -12.77 7.08
N CYS A 345 -17.44 -11.44 6.97
CA CYS A 345 -16.46 -10.61 6.33
C CYS A 345 -16.20 -9.42 7.24
N TYR A 346 -14.94 -9.17 7.60
CA TYR A 346 -14.58 -7.94 8.29
C TYR A 346 -13.78 -7.03 7.36
N ASP A 347 -13.84 -5.75 7.64
CA ASP A 347 -13.26 -4.71 6.81
C ASP A 347 -11.82 -4.52 7.31
N ALA A 348 -10.85 -4.74 6.43
CA ALA A 348 -9.44 -4.45 6.74
C ALA A 348 -9.19 -2.94 6.74
N GLY A 349 -9.95 -2.19 5.92
CA GLY A 349 -10.04 -0.74 5.92
C GLY A 349 -10.58 -0.21 4.60
N TYR A 350 -10.38 1.08 4.35
CA TYR A 350 -11.00 1.80 3.24
C TYR A 350 -9.99 2.67 2.47
N GLY A 351 -10.14 2.68 1.14
CA GLY A 351 -9.49 3.63 0.24
C GLY A 351 -10.43 4.71 -0.26
N GLY A 352 -9.99 5.96 -0.31
CA GLY A 352 -10.86 7.13 -0.52
C GLY A 352 -10.61 7.92 -1.82
N GLY A 353 -10.94 9.22 -1.78
CA GLY A 353 -10.88 10.10 -2.95
C GLY A 353 -12.17 10.03 -3.80
N PRO A 354 -12.08 9.97 -5.14
CA PRO A 354 -13.26 10.05 -6.04
C PRO A 354 -14.32 8.95 -5.86
N LYS A 355 -13.95 7.79 -5.33
CA LYS A 355 -14.87 6.75 -4.83
C LYS A 355 -14.42 6.29 -3.45
N LEU A 356 -15.30 5.58 -2.75
CA LEU A 356 -14.93 4.83 -1.54
C LEU A 356 -14.83 3.35 -1.88
N VAL A 357 -13.74 2.72 -1.45
CA VAL A 357 -13.46 1.30 -1.66
C VAL A 357 -13.20 0.65 -0.31
N ALA A 358 -13.94 -0.41 0.02
CA ALA A 358 -13.66 -1.25 1.18
C ALA A 358 -12.80 -2.44 0.76
N VAL A 359 -11.73 -2.70 1.50
CA VAL A 359 -10.96 -3.95 1.42
C VAL A 359 -11.47 -4.86 2.53
N ARG A 360 -12.12 -5.97 2.19
CA ARG A 360 -12.72 -6.90 3.19
C ARG A 360 -12.03 -8.26 3.16
N LYS A 361 -11.78 -8.83 4.34
CA LYS A 361 -11.32 -10.22 4.53
C LYS A 361 -12.53 -11.11 4.83
N CYS A 362 -12.93 -11.92 3.88
CA CYS A 362 -14.11 -12.80 3.92
C CYS A 362 -13.75 -14.26 4.12
N GLY A 363 -14.53 -15.02 4.90
CA GLY A 363 -14.35 -16.47 5.08
C GLY A 363 -13.72 -16.87 6.42
N PRO A 364 -13.53 -18.17 6.68
CA PRO A 364 -12.92 -18.66 7.91
C PRO A 364 -11.43 -18.28 7.94
N TYR A 365 -10.85 -18.21 9.14
CA TYR A 365 -9.51 -17.65 9.39
C TYR A 365 -8.41 -18.23 8.47
N ASP A 366 -8.48 -19.53 8.16
CA ASP A 366 -7.52 -20.30 7.37
C ASP A 366 -7.79 -20.29 5.85
N GLN A 367 -8.90 -19.71 5.40
CA GLN A 367 -9.33 -19.67 3.99
C GLN A 367 -9.95 -18.30 3.68
N ARG A 368 -9.27 -17.23 4.10
CA ARG A 368 -9.72 -15.86 3.85
C ARG A 368 -9.50 -15.49 2.39
N GLN A 369 -10.49 -14.85 1.81
CA GLN A 369 -10.43 -14.23 0.49
C GLN A 369 -10.61 -12.73 0.62
N LEU A 370 -9.77 -11.96 -0.07
CA LEU A 370 -9.93 -10.51 -0.16
C LEU A 370 -11.05 -10.16 -1.15
N HIS A 371 -11.97 -9.32 -0.71
CA HIS A 371 -13.02 -8.71 -1.50
C HIS A 371 -12.75 -7.20 -1.58
N ILE A 372 -12.52 -6.70 -2.80
CA ILE A 372 -12.36 -5.28 -3.10
C ILE A 372 -13.72 -4.75 -3.53
N GLN A 373 -14.37 -3.95 -2.68
CA GLN A 373 -15.74 -3.49 -2.88
C GLN A 373 -15.77 -1.98 -3.11
N THR A 374 -16.21 -1.53 -4.29
CA THR A 374 -16.62 -0.13 -4.46
C THR A 374 -17.97 0.05 -3.75
N ILE A 375 -18.04 0.98 -2.81
CA ILE A 375 -19.22 1.21 -1.98
C ILE A 375 -19.76 2.64 -2.12
N ASP A 376 -21.06 2.81 -1.91
CA ASP A 376 -21.69 4.13 -1.81
C ASP A 376 -21.26 4.82 -0.49
N PRO A 377 -20.57 5.97 -0.53
CA PRO A 377 -20.00 6.59 0.68
C PRO A 377 -21.04 6.96 1.74
N LYS A 378 -22.27 7.27 1.36
CA LYS A 378 -23.31 7.72 2.31
C LYS A 378 -24.10 6.58 2.95
N SER A 379 -24.22 5.42 2.31
CA SER A 379 -25.01 4.28 2.81
C SER A 379 -24.24 2.99 3.03
N GLY A 380 -22.95 2.92 2.67
CA GLY A 380 -22.11 1.73 2.83
C GLY A 380 -22.51 0.56 1.93
N LYS A 381 -23.41 0.79 0.96
CA LYS A 381 -23.91 -0.27 0.07
C LYS A 381 -22.86 -0.60 -0.99
N VAL A 382 -22.61 -1.89 -1.17
CA VAL A 382 -21.77 -2.40 -2.28
C VAL A 382 -22.40 -2.04 -3.62
N ILE A 383 -21.64 -1.32 -4.44
CA ILE A 383 -21.95 -1.00 -5.83
C ILE A 383 -21.40 -2.11 -6.73
N SER A 384 -20.15 -2.51 -6.48
CA SER A 384 -19.50 -3.61 -7.19
C SER A 384 -18.43 -4.29 -6.32
N GLU A 385 -18.16 -5.56 -6.60
CA GLU A 385 -17.19 -6.38 -5.86
C GLU A 385 -16.26 -7.11 -6.83
N TYR A 386 -14.96 -7.02 -6.59
CA TYR A 386 -13.96 -7.95 -7.12
C TYR A 386 -13.47 -8.87 -6.02
N LYS A 387 -13.46 -10.18 -6.27
CA LYS A 387 -12.84 -11.17 -5.38
C LYS A 387 -11.44 -11.48 -5.88
N MET A 388 -10.44 -11.23 -5.05
CA MET A 388 -9.06 -11.54 -5.38
C MET A 388 -8.82 -13.06 -5.36
N THR A 389 -7.72 -13.49 -5.97
CA THR A 389 -7.29 -14.90 -5.90
C THR A 389 -7.11 -15.32 -4.44
N GLU A 390 -7.56 -16.53 -4.10
CA GLU A 390 -7.32 -17.13 -2.77
C GLU A 390 -5.82 -17.22 -2.47
N GLY A 391 -5.44 -17.00 -1.21
CA GLY A 391 -4.04 -16.97 -0.77
C GLY A 391 -3.34 -15.61 -0.90
N ILE A 392 -3.99 -14.58 -1.47
CA ILE A 392 -3.52 -13.20 -1.34
C ILE A 392 -4.00 -12.65 0.02
N GLU A 393 -3.08 -12.45 0.95
CA GLU A 393 -3.41 -12.05 2.32
C GLU A 393 -3.68 -10.55 2.47
N TYR A 394 -3.02 -9.67 1.73
CA TYR A 394 -3.17 -8.23 1.88
C TYR A 394 -3.25 -7.52 0.53
N ALA A 395 -3.88 -6.34 0.52
CA ALA A 395 -3.95 -5.48 -0.64
C ALA A 395 -4.17 -4.02 -0.22
N SER A 396 -3.48 -3.11 -0.89
CA SER A 396 -3.56 -1.67 -0.66
C SER A 396 -4.25 -0.98 -1.83
N VAL A 397 -5.08 0.03 -1.54
CA VAL A 397 -5.79 0.83 -2.53
C VAL A 397 -4.88 1.96 -3.03
N VAL A 398 -4.45 1.80 -4.27
CA VAL A 398 -3.56 2.75 -4.97
C VAL A 398 -4.37 3.90 -5.57
N SER A 399 -5.53 3.58 -6.17
CA SER A 399 -6.49 4.57 -6.64
C SER A 399 -7.90 4.00 -6.65
N THR A 400 -8.90 4.86 -6.48
CA THR A 400 -10.32 4.50 -6.48
C THR A 400 -11.05 4.86 -7.79
N ASP A 401 -10.45 5.69 -8.65
CA ASP A 401 -10.97 6.01 -9.99
C ASP A 401 -9.82 6.48 -10.93
N PRO A 402 -9.35 5.67 -11.89
CA PRO A 402 -9.65 4.25 -12.09
C PRO A 402 -9.26 3.39 -10.88
N LEU A 403 -10.05 2.36 -10.56
CA LEU A 403 -9.76 1.48 -9.44
C LEU A 403 -8.54 0.59 -9.72
N VAL A 404 -7.50 0.76 -8.90
CA VAL A 404 -6.29 -0.06 -8.89
C VAL A 404 -5.93 -0.40 -7.44
N VAL A 405 -5.66 -1.68 -7.17
CA VAL A 405 -5.11 -2.14 -5.89
C VAL A 405 -3.77 -2.84 -6.12
N ALA A 406 -2.82 -2.67 -5.21
CA ALA A 406 -1.56 -3.42 -5.15
C ALA A 406 -1.72 -4.64 -4.23
N ALA A 407 -0.93 -5.69 -4.45
CA ALA A 407 -0.76 -6.80 -3.51
C ALA A 407 0.59 -7.52 -3.71
N ASP A 408 1.03 -8.24 -2.67
CA ASP A 408 2.04 -9.29 -2.80
C ASP A 408 1.34 -10.64 -3.07
N VAL A 409 1.65 -11.25 -4.21
CA VAL A 409 1.03 -12.48 -4.67
C VAL A 409 1.97 -13.67 -4.49
N GLY A 410 1.80 -14.38 -3.38
CA GLY A 410 2.59 -15.57 -3.07
C GLY A 410 3.95 -15.26 -2.47
N ASP A 411 4.03 -14.18 -1.67
CA ASP A 411 5.22 -13.71 -0.95
C ASP A 411 6.44 -13.53 -1.88
N SER A 412 6.20 -12.81 -2.98
CA SER A 412 7.10 -12.70 -4.14
C SER A 412 7.69 -11.30 -4.38
N ALA A 413 7.27 -10.27 -3.63
CA ALA A 413 7.88 -8.94 -3.67
C ALA A 413 9.39 -9.02 -3.34
N GLY A 414 9.73 -9.57 -2.17
CA GLY A 414 11.09 -10.01 -1.79
C GLY A 414 12.15 -8.92 -1.56
N ASP A 415 11.86 -7.70 -1.97
CA ASP A 415 12.64 -6.46 -1.91
C ASP A 415 12.39 -5.64 -0.64
N GLY A 416 11.15 -5.63 -0.15
CA GLY A 416 10.65 -4.81 0.95
C GLY A 416 9.42 -3.97 0.60
N SER A 417 9.13 -3.72 -0.69
CA SER A 417 8.03 -2.85 -1.14
C SER A 417 6.64 -3.36 -0.78
N GLY A 418 6.51 -4.67 -0.58
CA GLY A 418 5.22 -5.35 -0.40
C GLY A 418 4.39 -5.45 -1.68
N ILE A 419 4.95 -5.13 -2.85
CA ILE A 419 4.24 -5.19 -4.14
C ILE A 419 4.86 -6.28 -5.03
N SER A 420 4.03 -7.15 -5.60
CA SER A 420 4.38 -7.96 -6.78
C SER A 420 3.46 -7.69 -7.97
N ASP A 421 2.24 -7.21 -7.71
CA ASP A 421 1.20 -7.04 -8.70
C ASP A 421 0.22 -5.92 -8.39
N PHE A 422 -0.25 -5.27 -9.46
CA PHE A 422 -1.38 -4.37 -9.46
C PHE A 422 -2.60 -4.99 -10.17
N PHE A 423 -3.80 -4.76 -9.64
CA PHE A 423 -5.05 -5.27 -10.18
C PHE A 423 -5.90 -4.09 -10.64
N SER A 424 -6.04 -3.90 -11.95
CA SER A 424 -6.99 -2.92 -12.50
C SER A 424 -8.39 -3.50 -12.51
N ILE A 425 -9.33 -2.81 -11.87
CA ILE A 425 -10.70 -3.30 -11.67
C ILE A 425 -11.68 -2.26 -12.22
N ASP A 426 -12.75 -2.72 -12.86
CA ASP A 426 -13.84 -1.85 -13.29
C ASP A 426 -14.74 -1.50 -12.08
N ASN A 427 -14.75 -0.22 -11.69
CA ASN A 427 -15.43 0.29 -10.49
C ASN A 427 -16.98 0.35 -10.60
N LYS A 428 -17.57 -0.17 -11.68
CA LYS A 428 -19.02 -0.26 -11.89
C LYS A 428 -19.52 -1.70 -11.89
N THR A 429 -18.67 -2.65 -12.28
CA THR A 429 -19.02 -4.06 -12.47
C THR A 429 -18.22 -5.01 -11.59
N GLY A 430 -17.12 -4.56 -10.96
CA GLY A 430 -16.26 -5.37 -10.10
C GLY A 430 -15.42 -6.39 -10.88
N LYS A 431 -15.39 -6.28 -12.22
CA LYS A 431 -14.59 -7.17 -13.06
C LYS A 431 -13.13 -6.74 -13.04
N LEU A 432 -12.24 -7.71 -12.87
CA LEU A 432 -10.83 -7.52 -13.21
C LEU A 432 -10.73 -7.13 -14.69
N ARG A 433 -10.06 -6.03 -14.97
CA ARG A 433 -9.70 -5.58 -16.32
C ARG A 433 -8.39 -6.24 -16.72
N ASN A 434 -7.36 -6.08 -15.91
CA ASN A 434 -6.10 -6.81 -16.03
C ASN A 434 -5.36 -6.90 -14.69
N ARG A 435 -4.45 -7.89 -14.59
CA ARG A 435 -3.42 -7.99 -13.55
C ARG A 435 -2.08 -7.56 -14.17
N ILE A 436 -1.33 -6.71 -13.50
CA ILE A 436 -0.07 -6.13 -13.98
C ILE A 436 1.01 -6.57 -13.00
N SER A 437 1.95 -7.40 -13.43
CA SER A 437 3.08 -7.77 -12.58
C SER A 437 4.09 -6.63 -12.54
N ALA A 438 4.58 -6.33 -11.34
CA ALA A 438 5.63 -5.38 -11.06
C ALA A 438 6.57 -6.01 -10.03
N PRO A 439 7.58 -6.79 -10.47
CA PRO A 439 8.60 -7.35 -9.59
C PRO A 439 9.42 -6.23 -8.90
N GLY A 440 9.74 -6.43 -7.63
CA GLY A 440 10.53 -5.48 -6.83
C GLY A 440 11.98 -5.31 -7.26
N ASP A 441 12.51 -6.19 -8.12
CA ASP A 441 13.82 -6.02 -8.78
C ASP A 441 13.75 -5.25 -10.11
N GLU A 442 12.54 -4.87 -10.57
CA GLU A 442 12.31 -4.05 -11.76
C GLU A 442 11.68 -2.68 -11.47
N TYR A 443 10.88 -2.51 -10.40
CA TYR A 443 10.11 -1.29 -10.11
C TYR A 443 10.18 -0.83 -8.66
N ALA A 444 10.57 0.44 -8.45
CA ALA A 444 10.75 1.07 -7.14
C ALA A 444 9.45 1.67 -6.57
N ALA A 445 8.32 0.98 -6.75
CA ALA A 445 7.03 1.40 -6.19
C ALA A 445 6.80 0.68 -4.86
N ASP A 446 6.37 1.42 -3.83
CA ASP A 446 6.33 0.92 -2.45
C ASP A 446 4.94 1.03 -1.82
N CYS A 447 4.59 0.09 -0.95
CA CYS A 447 3.49 0.19 0.00
C CYS A 447 3.97 -0.24 1.41
N ASP A 448 4.39 0.70 2.27
CA ASP A 448 5.02 0.49 3.61
C ASP A 448 4.28 -0.54 4.49
N GLY A 449 4.61 -1.81 4.26
CA GLY A 449 3.78 -2.94 4.63
C GLY A 449 2.41 -2.94 3.91
N ILE A 450 2.28 -3.76 2.87
CA ILE A 450 1.07 -4.03 2.07
C ILE A 450 -0.23 -4.34 2.86
N SER A 451 -0.11 -4.59 4.17
CA SER A 451 -1.23 -4.62 5.12
C SER A 451 -1.93 -3.27 5.33
N ARG A 452 -1.27 -2.14 5.06
CA ARG A 452 -1.83 -0.78 5.22
C ARG A 452 -2.63 -0.39 3.99
N ILE A 453 -3.87 0.04 4.18
CA ILE A 453 -4.85 0.12 3.08
C ILE A 453 -4.60 1.28 2.10
N GLU A 454 -3.92 2.37 2.49
CA GLU A 454 -3.71 3.54 1.62
C GLU A 454 -2.26 4.03 1.57
N ASP A 455 -1.33 3.27 2.15
CA ASP A 455 0.03 3.73 2.42
C ASP A 455 1.00 3.29 1.32
N CYS A 456 0.75 3.75 0.09
CA CYS A 456 1.59 3.46 -1.07
C CYS A 456 2.17 4.74 -1.67
N SER A 457 3.47 4.70 -1.96
CA SER A 457 4.28 5.80 -2.47
C SER A 457 4.81 5.52 -3.88
N GLY A 458 5.29 6.56 -4.56
CA GLY A 458 5.90 6.43 -5.89
C GLY A 458 4.96 5.97 -7.02
N ILE A 459 3.65 6.06 -6.86
CA ILE A 459 2.69 5.57 -7.87
C ILE A 459 1.72 6.68 -8.28
N ALA A 460 1.46 6.79 -9.58
CA ALA A 460 0.34 7.59 -10.09
C ALA A 460 -0.60 6.73 -10.95
N VAL A 461 -1.91 6.99 -10.88
CA VAL A 461 -2.93 6.29 -11.66
C VAL A 461 -3.89 7.31 -12.27
N GLY A 462 -4.05 7.29 -13.59
CA GLY A 462 -4.92 8.21 -14.31
C GLY A 462 -4.78 8.08 -15.83
N ASN A 463 -5.72 8.64 -16.58
CA ASN A 463 -5.78 8.53 -18.06
C ASN A 463 -5.73 7.07 -18.55
N ASP A 464 -6.39 6.19 -17.80
CA ASP A 464 -6.40 4.73 -17.97
C ASP A 464 -5.01 4.06 -17.93
N ARG A 465 -4.06 4.66 -17.20
CA ARG A 465 -2.68 4.20 -17.05
C ARG A 465 -2.25 4.13 -15.58
N LEU A 466 -1.31 3.23 -15.33
CA LEU A 466 -0.52 3.12 -14.10
C LEU A 466 0.91 3.60 -14.43
N TYR A 467 1.44 4.54 -13.66
CA TYR A 467 2.79 5.08 -13.81
C TYR A 467 3.64 4.65 -12.62
N LEU A 468 4.77 3.99 -12.89
CA LEU A 468 5.69 3.45 -11.89
C LEU A 468 7.13 3.92 -12.19
N PRO A 469 7.95 4.20 -11.17
CA PRO A 469 9.40 4.27 -11.32
C PRO A 469 9.95 2.87 -11.59
N THR A 470 10.99 2.76 -12.43
CA THR A 470 11.85 1.58 -12.43
C THR A 470 12.74 1.59 -11.20
N GLU A 471 13.28 0.42 -10.87
CA GLU A 471 14.47 0.32 -10.03
C GLU A 471 15.65 1.12 -10.61
N GLU A 472 16.59 1.47 -9.74
CA GLU A 472 17.80 2.18 -10.16
C GLU A 472 18.72 1.30 -11.02
N HIS A 473 19.34 1.90 -12.03
CA HIS A 473 20.43 1.32 -12.79
C HIS A 473 21.57 2.33 -12.97
N ASP A 474 22.66 1.88 -13.57
CA ASP A 474 23.81 2.73 -13.86
C ASP A 474 23.45 3.76 -14.94
N GLY A 475 23.89 5.01 -14.73
CA GLY A 475 23.72 6.13 -15.66
C GLY A 475 24.64 6.04 -16.89
N SER A 476 24.45 6.97 -17.82
CA SER A 476 25.12 6.92 -19.13
C SER A 476 26.54 7.54 -19.14
N GLY A 477 26.91 8.26 -18.09
CA GLY A 477 28.16 9.02 -17.97
C GLY A 477 29.37 8.23 -17.45
N GLU A 478 30.54 8.89 -17.44
CA GLU A 478 31.81 8.32 -16.93
C GLU A 478 31.90 8.26 -15.39
N SER A 479 30.91 8.82 -14.68
CA SER A 479 30.80 8.77 -13.23
C SER A 479 29.99 7.56 -12.76
N TYR A 480 30.28 7.05 -11.56
CA TYR A 480 29.46 6.05 -10.85
C TYR A 480 28.12 6.64 -10.37
N SER A 481 27.33 7.19 -11.29
CA SER A 481 26.01 7.76 -11.06
C SER A 481 24.91 6.74 -11.32
N ARG A 482 23.84 6.81 -10.55
CA ARG A 482 22.63 6.02 -10.71
C ARG A 482 21.52 6.87 -11.32
N THR A 483 20.55 6.21 -11.95
CA THR A 483 19.36 6.82 -12.54
C THR A 483 18.23 5.79 -12.61
N ASN A 484 17.01 6.24 -12.83
CA ASN A 484 15.86 5.40 -13.19
C ASN A 484 14.95 6.15 -14.18
N GLU A 485 13.84 5.54 -14.57
CA GLU A 485 12.79 6.20 -15.37
C GLU A 485 11.40 6.00 -14.77
N ILE A 486 10.45 6.88 -15.12
CA ILE A 486 9.02 6.55 -15.01
C ILE A 486 8.55 5.86 -16.28
N VAL A 487 7.94 4.69 -16.13
CA VAL A 487 7.23 3.96 -17.21
C VAL A 487 5.72 4.04 -17.01
N ALA A 488 4.94 3.79 -18.07
CA ALA A 488 3.49 3.58 -17.95
C ALA A 488 3.01 2.22 -18.48
N PHE A 489 2.07 1.64 -17.75
CA PHE A 489 1.26 0.50 -18.15
C PHE A 489 -0.16 0.95 -18.49
N ASP A 490 -0.71 0.42 -19.58
CA ASP A 490 -2.10 0.59 -19.97
C ASP A 490 -3.00 -0.32 -19.09
N LEU A 491 -4.00 0.24 -18.40
CA LEU A 491 -4.82 -0.50 -17.44
C LEU A 491 -5.80 -1.50 -18.10
N ALA A 492 -6.15 -1.27 -19.37
CA ALA A 492 -7.07 -2.14 -20.10
C ALA A 492 -6.40 -3.45 -20.59
N THR A 493 -5.11 -3.39 -20.91
CA THR A 493 -4.32 -4.51 -21.46
C THR A 493 -3.26 -5.03 -20.49
N GLY A 494 -2.95 -4.26 -19.44
CA GLY A 494 -1.87 -4.50 -18.48
C GLY A 494 -0.46 -4.51 -19.05
N LYS A 495 -0.25 -3.96 -20.25
CA LYS A 495 1.05 -3.92 -20.91
C LYS A 495 1.72 -2.58 -20.74
N GLN A 496 3.05 -2.56 -20.68
CA GLN A 496 3.80 -1.32 -20.86
C GLN A 496 3.44 -0.66 -22.20
N THR A 497 3.29 0.66 -22.16
CA THR A 497 3.07 1.52 -23.32
C THR A 497 4.32 1.69 -24.19
N GLY A 498 5.49 1.32 -23.66
CA GLY A 498 6.80 1.59 -24.27
C GLY A 498 7.29 3.03 -24.09
N GLN A 499 6.53 3.89 -23.39
CA GLN A 499 6.90 5.26 -23.08
C GLN A 499 7.72 5.31 -21.78
N ARG A 500 8.77 6.14 -21.76
CA ARG A 500 9.65 6.39 -20.61
C ARG A 500 9.85 7.89 -20.40
N ALA A 501 10.02 8.31 -19.16
CA ALA A 501 10.47 9.65 -18.78
C ALA A 501 11.71 9.51 -17.89
N ASP A 502 12.86 9.95 -18.40
CA ASP A 502 14.16 9.69 -17.80
C ASP A 502 14.46 10.65 -16.64
N ALA A 503 14.98 10.15 -15.51
CA ALA A 503 15.50 11.04 -14.47
C ALA A 503 16.69 11.87 -15.00
N GLY A 504 17.54 11.26 -15.82
CA GLY A 504 18.77 11.86 -16.34
C GLY A 504 19.95 11.73 -15.37
N ASP A 505 21.17 11.88 -15.87
CA ASP A 505 22.39 11.45 -15.17
C ASP A 505 22.49 11.98 -13.72
N GLY A 506 22.47 11.04 -12.77
CA GLY A 506 22.63 11.29 -11.33
C GLY A 506 21.36 11.70 -10.59
N TYR A 507 20.21 11.79 -11.26
CA TYR A 507 18.90 11.96 -10.63
C TYR A 507 18.18 10.61 -10.52
N THR A 508 17.27 10.48 -9.54
CA THR A 508 16.16 9.52 -9.63
C THR A 508 14.84 10.27 -9.72
N ILE A 509 13.80 9.67 -10.30
CA ILE A 509 12.49 10.27 -10.55
C ILE A 509 11.37 9.39 -10.00
N THR A 510 10.45 10.02 -9.26
CA THR A 510 9.37 9.35 -8.52
C THR A 510 8.03 10.05 -8.79
N PRO A 511 6.97 9.33 -9.25
CA PRO A 511 5.62 9.88 -9.40
C PRO A 511 5.06 10.36 -8.06
N LEU A 512 4.41 11.54 -8.07
CA LEU A 512 3.70 12.07 -6.88
C LEU A 512 2.18 12.02 -7.05
N ARG A 513 1.67 12.53 -8.18
CA ARG A 513 0.22 12.58 -8.45
C ARG A 513 -0.09 12.80 -9.92
N MET A 514 -1.35 12.63 -10.28
CA MET A 514 -1.89 13.17 -11.53
C MET A 514 -2.10 14.69 -11.45
N ASP A 515 -1.99 15.34 -12.60
CA ASP A 515 -2.44 16.71 -12.88
C ASP A 515 -3.23 16.68 -14.20
N GLY A 516 -4.51 16.33 -14.11
CA GLY A 516 -5.35 16.05 -15.28
C GLY A 516 -4.74 14.96 -16.17
N GLY A 517 -4.34 15.36 -17.38
CA GLY A 517 -3.66 14.52 -18.38
C GLY A 517 -2.20 14.18 -18.06
N ASN A 518 -1.58 14.91 -17.13
CA ASN A 518 -0.15 14.85 -16.86
C ASN A 518 0.16 14.12 -15.55
N VAL A 519 1.41 13.69 -15.38
CA VAL A 519 1.95 13.21 -14.09
C VAL A 519 2.85 14.30 -13.52
N ILE A 520 2.69 14.61 -12.24
CA ILE A 520 3.68 15.39 -11.47
C ILE A 520 4.63 14.41 -10.81
N ALA A 521 5.93 14.62 -11.00
CA ALA A 521 6.98 13.80 -10.42
C ALA A 521 8.04 14.68 -9.75
N TYR A 522 8.68 14.14 -8.71
CA TYR A 522 9.86 14.71 -8.07
C TYR A 522 11.12 14.02 -8.58
N LYS A 523 12.18 14.80 -8.81
CA LYS A 523 13.51 14.31 -9.19
C LYS A 523 14.48 14.57 -8.05
N ARG A 524 14.90 13.51 -7.35
CA ARG A 524 15.92 13.56 -6.29
C ARG A 524 17.28 13.90 -6.90
N PRO A 525 18.01 14.90 -6.39
CA PRO A 525 19.23 15.37 -7.03
C PRO A 525 20.49 14.57 -6.67
N PRO A 526 21.54 14.64 -7.51
CA PRO A 526 22.90 14.32 -7.12
C PRO A 526 23.46 15.35 -6.12
N TYR A 527 24.61 15.04 -5.53
CA TYR A 527 25.29 15.81 -4.49
C TYR A 527 25.74 17.25 -4.87
N ASP A 528 25.52 17.71 -6.11
CA ASP A 528 25.94 19.01 -6.63
C ASP A 528 24.78 19.86 -7.19
N LYS A 529 23.53 19.38 -7.14
CA LYS A 529 22.34 20.04 -7.68
C LYS A 529 21.20 20.06 -6.65
N GLY A 530 20.13 20.83 -6.90
CA GLY A 530 18.89 20.76 -6.12
C GLY A 530 17.84 19.89 -6.82
N GLY A 531 16.89 19.38 -6.03
CA GLY A 531 15.80 18.55 -6.54
C GLY A 531 14.87 19.34 -7.47
N GLN A 532 14.10 18.62 -8.28
CA GLN A 532 13.23 19.23 -9.29
C GLN A 532 11.81 18.69 -9.20
N ILE A 533 10.83 19.53 -9.54
CA ILE A 533 9.48 19.08 -9.87
C ILE A 533 9.29 19.19 -11.37
N VAL A 534 8.74 18.14 -11.95
CA VAL A 534 8.48 18.06 -13.39
C VAL A 534 7.04 17.62 -13.67
N SER A 535 6.50 18.12 -14.77
CA SER A 535 5.27 17.62 -15.38
C SER A 535 5.63 16.72 -16.56
N ILE A 536 5.17 15.48 -16.55
CA ILE A 536 5.29 14.55 -17.67
C ILE A 536 3.93 14.56 -18.39
N ASP A 537 3.92 15.01 -19.64
CA ASP A 537 2.72 15.00 -20.48
C ASP A 537 2.26 13.56 -20.73
N GLY A 538 1.09 13.16 -20.22
CA GLY A 538 0.69 11.74 -20.21
C GLY A 538 0.38 11.14 -21.58
N GLY A 539 0.33 11.94 -22.65
CA GLY A 539 0.19 11.48 -24.03
C GLY A 539 1.53 11.30 -24.73
N SER A 540 2.34 12.35 -24.77
CA SER A 540 3.63 12.41 -25.47
C SER A 540 4.84 11.97 -24.64
N PHE A 541 4.69 11.85 -23.32
CA PHE A 541 5.75 11.61 -22.33
C PHE A 541 6.84 12.69 -22.25
N LYS A 542 6.57 13.88 -22.83
CA LYS A 542 7.51 15.00 -22.73
C LYS A 542 7.57 15.53 -21.29
N GLU A 543 8.76 15.48 -20.69
CA GLU A 543 9.05 16.16 -19.43
C GLU A 543 9.09 17.69 -19.62
N THR A 544 8.51 18.42 -18.66
CA THR A 544 8.59 19.88 -18.52
C THR A 544 8.93 20.22 -17.08
N LYS A 545 10.10 20.81 -16.86
CA LYS A 545 10.53 21.29 -15.53
C LYS A 545 9.62 22.42 -15.04
N LEU A 546 9.09 22.26 -13.82
CA LEU A 546 8.22 23.23 -13.15
C LEU A 546 8.89 23.92 -11.97
N LEU A 547 9.88 23.29 -11.33
CA LEU A 547 10.59 23.82 -10.18
C LEU A 547 11.98 23.19 -10.07
N GLU A 548 12.98 23.93 -9.60
CA GLU A 548 14.35 23.47 -9.33
C GLU A 548 14.91 24.14 -8.08
N ASN A 549 15.28 23.34 -7.09
CA ASN A 549 15.67 23.81 -5.76
C ASN A 549 17.11 24.34 -5.69
N PRO A 550 17.43 25.20 -4.69
CA PRO A 550 18.80 25.67 -4.47
C PRO A 550 19.76 24.51 -4.15
N ALA A 551 20.84 24.38 -4.93
CA ALA A 551 21.87 23.34 -4.77
C ALA A 551 22.82 23.53 -3.57
N THR A 552 22.59 24.54 -2.73
CA THR A 552 23.41 24.86 -1.55
C THR A 552 23.31 23.75 -0.50
N GLU A 553 24.45 23.31 0.03
CA GLU A 553 24.60 22.23 1.02
C GLU A 553 23.51 22.26 2.10
N SER A 554 23.40 23.35 2.87
CA SER A 554 22.42 23.51 3.96
C SER A 554 20.93 23.44 3.55
N VAL A 555 20.61 23.54 2.26
CA VAL A 555 19.26 23.34 1.72
C VAL A 555 19.10 21.88 1.28
N ARG A 556 20.10 21.33 0.59
CA ARG A 556 20.10 19.93 0.16
C ARG A 556 20.10 18.96 1.33
N ASP A 557 20.76 19.29 2.44
CA ASP A 557 20.80 18.40 3.60
C ASP A 557 19.38 18.16 4.14
N VAL A 558 18.57 19.23 4.23
CA VAL A 558 17.14 19.18 4.62
C VAL A 558 16.26 18.56 3.53
N GLU A 559 16.50 18.89 2.25
CA GLU A 559 15.79 18.26 1.12
C GLU A 559 16.04 16.74 1.07
N SER A 560 17.27 16.30 1.38
CA SER A 560 17.68 14.90 1.38
C SER A 560 17.23 14.12 2.61
N SER A 561 16.78 14.81 3.67
CA SER A 561 16.15 14.19 4.84
C SER A 561 14.62 14.08 4.71
N MET A 562 14.03 14.46 3.57
CA MET A 562 12.58 14.42 3.32
C MET A 562 12.29 13.96 1.89
N LEU A 563 12.43 12.67 1.60
CA LEU A 563 12.24 12.12 0.25
C LEU A 563 10.91 11.37 0.10
N PRO A 564 10.38 11.18 -1.13
CA PRO A 564 9.06 10.57 -1.36
C PRO A 564 8.85 9.19 -0.74
N GLU A 565 9.93 8.47 -0.45
CA GLU A 565 9.91 7.11 0.11
C GLU A 565 9.62 7.09 1.62
N TYR A 566 9.67 8.22 2.33
CA TYR A 566 9.47 8.29 3.79
C TYR A 566 8.97 9.65 4.33
N ALA A 567 8.65 10.61 3.45
CA ALA A 567 8.17 11.94 3.79
C ALA A 567 6.97 12.35 2.91
N GLU A 568 6.14 13.25 3.42
CA GLU A 568 5.00 13.77 2.66
C GLU A 568 5.46 14.88 1.70
N ILE A 569 5.27 14.65 0.40
CA ILE A 569 5.69 15.56 -0.67
C ILE A 569 4.47 16.13 -1.38
N LEU A 570 4.14 17.40 -1.12
CA LEU A 570 3.02 18.10 -1.75
C LEU A 570 3.52 19.15 -2.74
N TYR A 571 3.10 19.03 -3.99
CA TYR A 571 3.30 20.07 -5.00
C TYR A 571 1.96 20.58 -5.53
N SER A 572 1.76 21.90 -5.50
CA SER A 572 0.66 22.59 -6.17
C SER A 572 0.98 24.07 -6.38
N GLN A 573 0.47 24.67 -7.44
CA GLN A 573 0.52 26.13 -7.68
C GLN A 573 1.95 26.72 -7.68
N GLY A 574 2.91 25.98 -8.24
CA GLY A 574 4.30 26.42 -8.28
C GLY A 574 5.04 26.37 -6.94
N ARG A 575 4.51 25.66 -5.93
CA ARG A 575 5.12 25.49 -4.61
C ARG A 575 5.26 24.01 -4.26
N LEU A 576 6.40 23.67 -3.66
CA LEU A 576 6.73 22.34 -3.15
C LEU A 576 6.82 22.42 -1.62
N TYR A 577 6.20 21.46 -0.94
CA TYR A 577 6.31 21.25 0.51
C TYR A 577 6.79 19.83 0.73
N MET A 578 7.79 19.68 1.59
CA MET A 578 8.37 18.40 1.98
C MET A 578 8.31 18.37 3.50
N SER A 579 7.80 17.29 4.10
CA SER A 579 7.64 17.22 5.55
C SER A 579 7.73 15.83 6.14
N ASP A 580 8.35 15.73 7.32
CA ASP A 580 8.52 14.48 8.05
C ASP A 580 7.19 13.97 8.62
N VAL A 581 7.05 12.64 8.69
CA VAL A 581 5.91 11.97 9.35
C VAL A 581 6.16 11.65 10.83
N TYR A 582 7.39 11.87 11.33
CA TYR A 582 7.77 11.73 12.75
C TYR A 582 8.46 12.98 13.29
N ALA A 583 8.17 13.32 14.55
CA ALA A 583 8.95 14.27 15.34
C ALA A 583 9.81 13.47 16.33
N SER A 584 11.14 13.53 16.15
CA SER A 584 12.14 12.85 16.99
C SER A 584 13.11 13.84 17.63
N ALA A 585 13.76 13.42 18.72
CA ALA A 585 14.80 14.23 19.35
C ALA A 585 16.11 14.16 18.55
N SER A 586 16.66 15.32 18.18
CA SER A 586 17.87 15.39 17.36
C SER A 586 19.06 14.63 17.96
N SER A 587 19.74 13.86 17.11
CA SER A 587 20.91 13.08 17.47
C SER A 587 22.23 13.84 17.30
N SER A 588 22.30 14.81 16.38
CA SER A 588 23.48 15.63 16.10
C SER A 588 23.53 16.92 16.93
N GLY A 589 22.37 17.40 17.41
CA GLY A 589 22.25 18.70 18.07
C GLY A 589 22.14 19.88 17.11
N GLU A 590 22.00 19.61 15.81
CA GLU A 590 21.71 20.59 14.77
C GLU A 590 20.21 20.87 14.69
N GLN A 591 19.82 21.89 13.92
CA GLN A 591 18.41 22.25 13.78
C GLN A 591 17.72 21.37 12.73
N GLU A 592 17.04 20.34 13.19
CA GLU A 592 16.11 19.54 12.37
C GLU A 592 14.82 20.33 12.08
N TYR A 593 14.20 20.07 10.93
CA TYR A 593 12.99 20.75 10.46
C TYR A 593 11.89 19.72 10.28
N LEU A 594 10.64 20.07 10.61
CA LEU A 594 9.45 19.29 10.28
C LEU A 594 8.98 19.55 8.86
N VAL A 595 9.26 20.74 8.31
CA VAL A 595 8.82 21.16 6.97
C VAL A 595 9.89 22.03 6.33
N ILE A 596 10.15 21.81 5.04
CA ILE A 596 10.76 22.80 4.15
C ILE A 596 9.80 23.10 2.99
N ALA A 597 9.68 24.38 2.63
CA ALA A 597 8.82 24.84 1.55
C ALA A 597 9.62 25.63 0.51
N PHE A 598 9.35 25.36 -0.76
CA PHE A 598 9.99 25.98 -1.92
C PHE A 598 8.96 26.60 -2.86
N GLY A 599 9.39 27.59 -3.64
CA GLY A 599 8.56 28.18 -4.69
C GLY A 599 9.37 28.94 -5.72
N ALA A 600 8.92 28.90 -6.98
CA ALA A 600 9.46 29.70 -8.06
C ALA A 600 9.16 31.20 -7.86
N GLY A 601 9.93 32.07 -8.52
CA GLY A 601 9.58 33.49 -8.64
C GLY A 601 8.31 33.66 -9.48
N VAL A 602 7.37 34.48 -8.98
CA VAL A 602 6.14 34.91 -9.71
C VAL A 602 6.40 36.06 -10.67
#